data_AF-A0A965EI73-F1
#
_entry.id   AF-A0A965EI73-F1
#
_cell.length_a   1.000
_cell.length_b   1.000
_cell.length_c   1.000
_cell.angle_alpha   90.00
_cell.angle_beta   90.00
_cell.angle_gamma   90.00
#
_symmetry.space_group_name_H-M   'P 1'
#
loop_
_entity.id
_entity.type
_entity.pdbx_description
1 polymer ?
#
loop_
_entity_poly.entity_id
_entity_poly.type
_entity_poly.pdbx_seq_one_letter_code
_entity_poly.pdbx_strand_id
1 'polypeptide(L)'
;MKTWTKLFITGVVQVYFVAINTVFLSKHLYVGVFFAAFMISMVWSYNIKKIVFGTLTDRVLYSLGATTGSLLGLYTSELLVRFITKL
;
A
#
# COMPACT_ATOMS: atom_id res chain seq x y z
N MET A 1 24.57 5.93 9.30
CA MET A 1 24.36 5.08 8.10
C MET A 1 24.44 5.93 6.84
N LYS A 2 25.29 5.56 5.87
CA LYS A 2 25.38 6.23 4.56
C LYS A 2 24.00 6.29 3.90
N THR A 3 23.68 7.39 3.22
CA THR A 3 22.40 7.64 2.53
C THR A 3 22.00 6.49 1.60
N TRP A 4 22.98 5.89 0.92
CA TRP A 4 22.80 4.74 0.02
C TRP A 4 22.24 3.49 0.70
N THR A 5 22.71 3.16 1.90
CA THR A 5 22.23 2.00 2.65
C THR A 5 20.77 2.19 3.07
N LYS A 6 20.41 3.41 3.51
CA LYS A 6 19.01 3.73 3.85
C LYS A 6 18.11 3.61 2.63
N LEU A 7 18.52 4.16 1.48
CA LEU A 7 17.76 4.06 0.23
C LEU A 7 17.58 2.61 -0.22
N PHE A 8 18.64 1.80 -0.16
CA PHE A 8 18.57 0.38 -0.50
C PHE A 8 17.57 -0.36 0.40
N ILE A 9 17.67 -0.21 1.72
CA ILE A 9 16.77 -0.87 2.68
C ILE A 9 15.33 -0.40 2.48
N THR A 10 15.10 0.89 2.30
CA THR A 10 13.76 1.44 2.01
C THR A 10 13.19 0.78 0.75
N GLY A 11 13.96 0.69 -0.33
CA GLY A 11 13.51 0.04 -1.57
C GLY A 11 13.19 -1.46 -1.37
N VAL A 12 14.05 -2.19 -0.66
CA VAL A 12 13.83 -3.60 -0.32
C VAL A 12 12.51 -3.77 0.45
N VAL A 13 12.30 -2.98 1.51
CA VAL A 13 11.09 -3.06 2.34
C VAL A 13 9.84 -2.71 1.52
N GLN A 14 9.90 -1.67 0.69
CA GLN A 14 8.77 -1.28 -0.16
C GLN A 14 8.38 -2.40 -1.12
N VAL A 15 9.34 -2.91 -1.91
CA VAL A 15 9.05 -3.93 -2.93
C VAL A 15 8.68 -5.27 -2.31
N TYR A 16 9.27 -5.61 -1.15
CA TYR A 16 8.90 -6.80 -0.38
C TYR A 16 7.40 -6.79 -0.01
N PHE A 17 6.90 -5.70 0.56
CA PHE A 17 5.49 -5.62 0.90
C PHE A 17 4.59 -5.53 -0.34
N VAL A 18 5.04 -4.91 -1.44
CA VAL A 18 4.31 -4.94 -2.72
C VAL A 18 4.11 -6.37 -3.21
N ALA A 19 5.17 -7.18 -3.22
CA ALA A 19 5.11 -8.57 -3.67
C ALA A 19 4.21 -9.45 -2.78
N ILE A 20 4.15 -9.18 -1.47
CA ILE A 20 3.20 -9.85 -0.57
C ILE A 20 1.77 -9.37 -0.85
N ASN A 21 1.58 -8.06 -1.04
CA ASN A 21 0.26 -7.48 -1.29
C ASN A 21 -0.36 -7.99 -2.59
N THR A 22 0.43 -8.24 -3.63
CA THR A 22 -0.09 -8.83 -4.89
C THR A 22 -0.67 -10.22 -4.68
N VAL A 23 -0.09 -11.04 -3.79
CA VAL A 23 -0.65 -12.34 -3.39
C VAL A 23 -1.94 -12.18 -2.59
N PHE A 24 -2.01 -11.19 -1.69
CA PHE A 24 -3.23 -10.93 -0.93
C PHE A 24 -4.37 -10.40 -1.81
N LEU A 25 -4.06 -9.50 -2.74
CA LEU A 25 -5.00 -8.99 -3.74
C LEU A 25 -5.54 -10.12 -4.62
N SER A 26 -4.66 -10.99 -5.15
CA SER A 26 -5.10 -12.09 -6.03
C SER A 26 -5.95 -13.14 -5.32
N LYS A 27 -5.79 -13.29 -3.99
CA LYS A 27 -6.58 -14.19 -3.16
C LYS A 27 -7.75 -13.52 -2.44
N HIS A 28 -8.03 -12.24 -2.73
CA HIS A 28 -9.07 -11.46 -2.06
C HIS A 28 -8.96 -11.47 -0.51
N LEU A 29 -7.74 -11.50 0.03
CA LEU A 29 -7.48 -11.51 1.48
C LEU A 29 -7.46 -10.08 2.04
N TYR A 30 -8.64 -9.50 2.25
CA TYR A 30 -8.83 -8.10 2.67
C TYR A 30 -7.99 -7.68 3.89
N VAL A 31 -7.90 -8.52 4.93
CA VAL A 31 -7.07 -8.22 6.12
C VAL A 31 -5.58 -8.15 5.76
N GLY A 32 -5.10 -9.07 4.93
CA GLY A 32 -3.73 -9.05 4.43
C GLY A 32 -3.45 -7.79 3.60
N VAL A 33 -4.40 -7.43 2.72
CA VAL A 33 -4.30 -6.20 1.90
C VAL A 33 -4.24 -4.96 2.79
N PHE A 34 -5.04 -4.89 3.86
CA PHE A 34 -4.99 -3.78 4.80
C PHE A 34 -3.58 -3.60 5.37
N PHE A 35 -2.99 -4.65 5.93
CA PHE A 35 -1.66 -4.55 6.55
C PHE A 35 -0.57 -4.25 5.54
N ALA A 36 -0.56 -4.95 4.40
CA ALA A 36 0.48 -4.76 3.39
C ALA A 36 0.40 -3.38 2.73
N ALA A 37 -0.81 -2.93 2.33
CA ALA A 37 -1.01 -1.60 1.77
C ALA A 37 -0.63 -0.49 2.77
N PHE A 38 -1.01 -0.64 4.04
CA PHE A 38 -0.66 0.33 5.08
C PHE A 38 0.86 0.43 5.27
N MET A 39 1.56 -0.70 5.35
CA MET A 39 3.02 -0.73 5.48
C MET A 39 3.73 -0.12 4.27
N ILE A 40 3.29 -0.43 3.04
CA ILE A 40 3.83 0.18 1.81
C ILE A 40 3.69 1.70 1.88
N SER A 41 2.48 2.18 2.18
CA SER A 41 2.17 3.61 2.22
C SER A 41 2.88 4.34 3.35
N MET A 42 3.05 3.69 4.52
CA MET A 42 3.84 4.25 5.62
C MET A 42 5.29 4.46 5.21
N VAL A 43 5.91 3.49 4.55
CA VAL A 43 7.28 3.65 4.05
C VAL A 43 7.35 4.69 2.93
N TRP A 44 6.36 4.71 2.04
CA TRP A 44 6.31 5.66 0.92
C TRP A 44 6.08 7.10 1.37
N SER A 45 5.39 7.31 2.50
CA SER A 45 5.15 8.62 3.09
C SER A 45 6.45 9.40 3.41
N TYR A 46 7.57 8.68 3.62
CA TYR A 46 8.90 9.25 3.83
C TYR A 46 9.61 9.71 2.54
N ASN A 47 9.04 9.42 1.37
CA ASN A 47 9.58 9.86 0.07
C ASN A 47 8.69 10.90 -0.63
N ILE A 48 7.44 11.07 -0.20
CA ILE A 48 6.51 12.04 -0.79
C ILE A 48 6.80 13.42 -0.23
N LYS A 49 7.40 14.32 -1.03
CA LYS A 49 7.81 15.67 -0.61
C LYS A 49 6.73 16.41 0.20
N LYS A 50 5.45 16.35 -0.18
CA LYS A 50 4.34 16.99 0.55
C LYS A 50 4.14 16.46 1.97
N ILE A 51 4.29 15.15 2.19
CA ILE A 51 4.02 14.46 3.46
C ILE A 51 5.28 14.31 4.30
N VAL A 52 6.46 14.33 3.66
CA VAL A 52 7.77 14.25 4.33
C VAL A 52 7.99 15.39 5.32
N PHE A 53 7.49 16.59 5.02
CA PHE A 53 7.53 17.74 5.93
C PHE A 53 6.38 17.75 6.96
N GLY A 54 5.44 16.79 6.88
CA GLY A 54 4.35 16.62 7.83
C GLY A 54 4.76 15.86 9.09
N THR A 55 3.84 15.80 10.04
CA THR A 55 3.93 15.05 11.30
C THR A 55 3.77 13.54 11.08
N LEU A 56 4.06 12.74 12.12
CA LEU A 56 3.77 11.31 12.08
C LEU A 56 2.27 11.05 11.86
N THR A 57 1.40 11.90 12.42
CA THR A 57 -0.05 11.83 12.24
C THR A 57 -0.43 11.99 10.77
N ASP A 58 0.19 12.94 10.05
CA ASP A 58 -0.06 13.15 8.62
C ASP A 58 0.30 11.90 7.80
N ARG A 59 1.40 11.23 8.18
CA ARG A 59 1.85 9.98 7.54
C ARG A 59 0.90 8.82 7.80
N VAL A 60 0.43 8.68 9.03
CA VAL A 60 -0.55 7.65 9.40
C VAL A 60 -1.87 7.89 8.68
N LEU A 61 -2.40 9.12 8.68
CA LEU A 61 -3.64 9.46 7.98
C LEU A 61 -3.53 9.24 6.46
N TYR A 62 -2.41 9.66 5.85
CA TYR A 62 -2.14 9.36 4.44
C TYR A 62 -2.14 7.85 4.19
N SER A 63 -1.46 7.09 5.03
CA SER A 63 -1.32 5.64 4.85
C SER A 63 -2.64 4.91 5.05
N LEU A 64 -3.47 5.36 6.01
CA LEU A 64 -4.84 4.88 6.16
C LEU A 64 -5.68 5.17 4.92
N GLY A 65 -5.64 6.41 4.40
CA GLY A 65 -6.36 6.77 3.17
C GLY A 65 -5.94 5.92 1.96
N ALA A 66 -4.64 5.71 1.77
CA ALA A 66 -4.11 4.85 0.71
C ALA A 66 -4.52 3.38 0.90
N THR A 67 -4.54 2.90 2.15
CA THR A 67 -5.01 1.54 2.49
C THR A 67 -6.48 1.37 2.18
N THR A 68 -7.32 2.34 2.56
CA THR A 68 -8.74 2.37 2.22
C THR A 68 -8.93 2.34 0.70
N GLY A 69 -8.15 3.11 -0.05
CA GLY A 69 -8.15 3.06 -1.50
C GLY A 69 -7.84 1.67 -2.06
N SER A 70 -6.85 0.96 -1.49
CA SER A 70 -6.52 -0.42 -1.89
C SER A 70 -7.66 -1.41 -1.59
N LEU A 71 -8.32 -1.28 -0.44
CA LEU A 71 -9.46 -2.14 -0.08
C LEU A 71 -10.68 -1.88 -0.96
N LEU A 72 -11.00 -0.60 -1.21
CA LEU A 72 -12.06 -0.22 -2.13
C LEU A 72 -11.76 -0.70 -3.55
N GLY A 73 -10.51 -0.59 -3.99
CA GLY A 73 -10.06 -1.11 -5.29
C GLY A 73 -10.21 -2.63 -5.42
N LEU A 74 -9.91 -3.39 -4.36
CA LEU A 74 -10.14 -4.84 -4.34
C LEU A 74 -11.64 -5.18 -4.40
N TYR A 75 -12.47 -4.45 -3.64
CA TYR A 75 -13.91 -4.66 -3.65
C TYR A 75 -14.53 -4.32 -5.02
N THR A 76 -14.13 -3.20 -5.63
CA THR A 76 -14.66 -2.78 -6.94
C THR A 76 -14.16 -3.66 -8.07
N SER A 77 -12.92 -4.16 -8.01
CA SER A 77 -12.41 -5.10 -9.02
C SER A 77 -13.20 -6.40 -9.02
N GLU A 78 -13.57 -6.90 -7.84
CA GLU A 78 -14.44 -8.08 -7.70
C GLU A 78 -15.83 -7.84 -8.31
N LEU A 79 -16.44 -6.68 -8.04
CA LEU A 79 -17.73 -6.29 -8.63
C LEU A 79 -17.65 -6.21 -10.15
N LEU A 80 -16.59 -5.59 -10.70
CA LEU A 80 -16.38 -5.45 -12.13
C LEU A 80 -16.23 -6.80 -12.82
N VAL A 81 -15.42 -7.71 -12.27
CA VAL A 81 -15.27 -9.06 -12.81
C VAL A 81 -16.61 -9.77 -12.84
N ARG A 82 -17.36 -9.74 -11.73
CA ARG A 82 -18.70 -10.36 -11.66
C ARG A 82 -19.68 -9.78 -12.69
N PHE A 83 -19.63 -8.47 -12.94
CA PHE A 83 -20.48 -7.81 -13.93
C PHE A 83 -20.11 -8.24 -15.35
N ILE A 84 -18.82 -8.24 -15.68
CA ILE A 84 -18.30 -8.63 -17.00
C ILE A 84 -18.62 -10.09 -17.31
N THR A 85 -18.43 -11.00 -16.35
CA THR A 85 -18.67 -12.44 -16.58
C THR A 85 -20.13 -12.85 -16.55
N LYS A 86 -21.03 -12.00 -16.04
CA LYS A 86 -22.48 -12.24 -16.05
C LYS A 86 -23.17 -11.75 -17.32
N LEU A 87 -22.49 -10.91 -18.11
CA LEU A 87 -22.93 -10.46 -19.43
C LEU A 87 -22.68 -11.57 -20.46
#